data_AF-A0A966DE56-F1
#
_entry.id   AF-A0A966DE56-F1
#
_cell.length_a   1.000
_cell.length_b   1.000
_cell.length_c   1.000
_cell.angle_alpha   90.00
_cell.angle_beta   90.00
_cell.angle_gamma   90.00
#
_symmetry.space_group_name_H-M   'P 1'
#
loop_
_entity.id
_entity.type
_entity.pdbx_description
1 polymer ?
#
loop_
_entity_poly.entity_id
_entity_poly.type
_entity_poly.pdbx_seq_one_letter_code
_entity_poly.pdbx_strand_id
1 'polypeptide(L)'
;MSRLKSRWFKKFVVYTLVILSAFILALTIYKNRMFSTTGLDGLLFYITNGLEGANTKTFSVGVVENIVPFLILLVILLIPVVDVYKNKIVIHINLKLRKAREFQINPSVIIDKYMLRYATALFVLSLGFALYSVDIYHYVLFKSSSSSFIAENYVDPSKVELTFPENKRNLVYIYLESVENTIASRAVGGSADESMIPELESMALDQANVSFSNTDALGGMLPVHGTTWTVGAMVAQSSG
;
A
#
# COMPACT_ATOMS: atom_id res chain seq x y z
N MET A 1 15.42 -10.69 44.82
CA MET A 1 16.08 -10.08 43.63
C MET A 1 15.44 -10.45 42.28
N SER A 2 14.89 -11.65 42.09
CA SER A 2 14.33 -12.11 40.79
C SER A 2 13.06 -11.37 40.32
N ARG A 3 12.12 -11.04 41.23
CA ARG A 3 10.85 -10.36 40.87
C ARG A 3 11.01 -8.92 40.37
N LEU A 4 12.03 -8.20 40.84
CA LEU A 4 12.31 -6.82 40.41
C LEU A 4 12.88 -6.77 38.99
N LYS A 5 13.80 -7.69 38.65
CA LYS A 5 14.33 -7.84 37.28
C LYS A 5 13.22 -8.18 36.27
N SER A 6 12.30 -9.06 36.63
CA SER A 6 11.16 -9.44 35.79
C SER A 6 10.21 -8.26 35.50
N ARG A 7 9.95 -7.37 36.47
CA ARG A 7 9.12 -6.17 36.23
C ARG A 7 9.78 -5.17 35.30
N TRP A 8 11.08 -4.91 35.46
CA TRP A 8 11.83 -4.02 34.56
C TRP A 8 11.85 -4.54 33.14
N PHE A 9 12.10 -5.83 32.96
CA PHE A 9 12.06 -6.48 31.66
C PHE A 9 10.68 -6.37 30.99
N LYS A 10 9.59 -6.60 31.74
CA LYS A 10 8.22 -6.42 31.21
C LYS A 10 7.98 -4.99 30.72
N LYS A 11 8.41 -3.97 31.49
CA LYS A 11 8.26 -2.57 31.08
C LYS A 11 9.08 -2.24 29.84
N PHE A 12 10.33 -2.72 29.79
CA PHE A 12 11.17 -2.59 28.60
C PHE A 12 10.48 -3.15 27.35
N VAL A 13 10.01 -4.40 27.40
CA VAL A 13 9.28 -5.03 26.27
C VAL A 13 8.07 -4.20 25.85
N VAL A 14 7.28 -3.72 26.81
CA VAL A 14 6.10 -2.90 26.50
C VAL A 14 6.48 -1.59 25.80
N TYR A 15 7.46 -0.85 26.31
CA TYR A 15 7.90 0.39 25.68
C TYR A 15 8.46 0.15 24.27
N THR A 16 9.23 -0.92 24.08
CA THR A 16 9.73 -1.31 22.76
C THR A 16 8.58 -1.60 21.79
N LEU A 17 7.57 -2.37 22.20
CA LEU A 17 6.41 -2.68 21.35
C LEU A 17 5.62 -1.41 20.98
N VAL A 18 5.42 -0.48 21.93
CA VAL A 18 4.71 0.78 21.66
C VAL A 18 5.51 1.66 20.69
N ILE A 19 6.83 1.78 20.88
CA ILE A 19 7.71 2.54 19.98
C ILE A 19 7.68 1.96 18.57
N LEU A 20 7.81 0.64 18.44
CA LEU A 20 7.73 -0.04 17.14
C LEU A 20 6.35 0.17 16.50
N SER A 21 5.26 0.09 17.27
CA SER A 21 3.91 0.32 16.76
C SER A 21 3.73 1.75 16.25
N ALA A 22 4.21 2.75 17.00
CA ALA A 22 4.16 4.15 16.57
C ALA A 22 4.97 4.38 15.29
N PHE A 23 6.14 3.75 15.18
CA PHE A 23 7.00 3.82 14.00
C PHE A 23 6.33 3.19 12.77
N ILE A 24 5.79 1.98 12.93
CA ILE A 24 5.05 1.28 11.85
C ILE A 24 3.87 2.14 11.40
N LEU A 25 3.04 2.64 12.34
CA LEU A 25 1.88 3.46 12.00
C LEU A 25 2.27 4.75 11.26
N ALA A 26 3.31 5.46 11.73
CA ALA A 26 3.79 6.66 11.07
C ALA A 26 4.23 6.39 9.63
N LEU A 27 5.04 5.35 9.41
CA LEU A 27 5.48 4.93 8.08
C LEU A 27 4.31 4.53 7.18
N THR A 28 3.36 3.74 7.70
CA THR A 28 2.20 3.30 6.92
C THR A 28 1.31 4.47 6.53
N ILE A 29 1.09 5.44 7.43
CA ILE A 29 0.34 6.67 7.12
C ILE A 29 1.06 7.48 6.04
N TYR A 30 2.38 7.66 6.16
CA TYR A 30 3.16 8.38 5.16
C TYR A 30 3.13 7.68 3.80
N LYS A 31 3.32 6.36 3.78
CA LYS A 31 3.20 5.55 2.56
C LYS A 31 1.83 5.77 1.93
N ASN A 32 0.75 5.64 2.68
CA ASN A 32 -0.59 5.79 2.10
C ASN A 32 -0.89 7.20 1.61
N ARG A 33 -0.25 8.23 2.18
CA ARG A 33 -0.38 9.62 1.74
C ARG A 33 0.41 9.90 0.46
N MET A 34 1.63 9.39 0.35
CA MET A 34 2.55 9.70 -0.76
C MET A 34 2.52 8.67 -1.89
N PHE A 35 2.19 7.43 -1.57
CA PHE A 35 2.27 6.23 -2.43
C PHE A 35 1.01 5.37 -2.27
N SER A 36 -0.17 6.00 -2.35
CA SER A 36 -1.47 5.34 -2.13
C SER A 36 -1.68 4.13 -3.04
N THR A 37 -1.18 4.18 -4.27
CA THR A 37 -1.35 3.15 -5.31
C THR A 37 -0.23 2.11 -5.34
N THR A 38 0.87 2.30 -4.61
CA THR A 38 2.03 1.39 -4.71
C THR A 38 1.84 0.15 -3.84
N GLY A 39 1.74 -1.02 -4.46
CA GLY A 39 1.75 -2.33 -3.78
C GLY A 39 3.14 -2.78 -3.35
N LEU A 40 3.22 -3.97 -2.74
CA LEU A 40 4.47 -4.57 -2.26
C LEU A 40 5.48 -4.82 -3.40
N ASP A 41 5.00 -5.20 -4.57
CA ASP A 41 5.78 -5.41 -5.79
C ASP A 41 6.53 -4.15 -6.22
N GLY A 42 5.84 -3.00 -6.25
CA GLY A 42 6.45 -1.71 -6.57
C GLY A 42 7.51 -1.31 -5.55
N LEU A 43 7.23 -1.49 -4.25
CA LEU A 43 8.21 -1.22 -3.19
C LEU A 43 9.46 -2.11 -3.31
N LEU A 44 9.28 -3.41 -3.59
CA LEU A 44 10.39 -4.34 -3.80
C LEU A 44 11.20 -3.96 -5.05
N PHE A 45 10.54 -3.52 -6.12
CA PHE A 45 11.23 -3.04 -7.32
C PHE A 45 12.18 -1.88 -7.00
N TYR A 46 11.72 -0.87 -6.26
CA TYR A 46 12.56 0.27 -5.87
C TYR A 46 13.72 -0.12 -4.94
N ILE A 47 13.50 -1.07 -4.02
CA ILE A 47 14.56 -1.55 -3.11
C ILE A 47 15.62 -2.34 -3.88
N THR A 48 15.20 -3.16 -4.86
CA THR A 48 16.09 -4.09 -5.58
C THR A 48 16.86 -3.44 -6.73
N ASN A 49 16.22 -2.54 -7.47
CA ASN A 49 16.83 -1.88 -8.62
C ASN A 49 17.55 -0.58 -8.24
N GLY A 50 17.47 -0.20 -6.96
CA GLY A 50 18.13 0.98 -6.44
C GLY A 50 17.45 2.28 -6.85
N LEU A 51 17.90 3.35 -6.20
CA LEU A 51 17.42 4.72 -6.40
C LEU A 51 18.36 5.49 -7.33
N GLU A 52 18.92 4.83 -8.35
CA GLU A 52 19.94 5.44 -9.20
C GLU A 52 19.33 6.64 -9.95
N GLY A 53 19.85 7.85 -9.68
CA GLY A 53 19.28 9.11 -10.16
C GLY A 53 18.17 9.72 -9.28
N ALA A 54 17.73 9.07 -8.20
CA ALA A 54 16.76 9.65 -7.29
C ALA A 54 17.39 10.78 -6.46
N ASN A 55 16.63 11.87 -6.32
CA ASN A 55 17.05 12.99 -5.50
C ASN A 55 17.10 12.58 -4.02
N THR A 56 18.31 12.47 -3.46
CA THR A 56 18.51 12.12 -2.04
C THR A 56 17.83 13.10 -1.09
N LYS A 57 17.54 14.33 -1.54
CA LYS A 57 16.72 15.29 -0.78
C LYS A 57 15.32 14.74 -0.52
N THR A 58 14.70 14.04 -1.47
CA THR A 58 13.36 13.47 -1.32
C THR A 58 13.31 12.46 -0.17
N PHE A 59 14.35 11.63 -0.02
CA PHE A 59 14.47 10.72 1.11
C PHE A 59 14.56 11.48 2.44
N SER A 60 15.45 12.48 2.51
CA SER A 60 15.64 13.26 3.74
C SER A 60 14.38 14.04 4.14
N VAL A 61 13.65 14.60 3.16
CA VAL A 61 12.35 15.26 3.37
C VAL A 61 11.34 14.26 3.90
N GLY A 62 11.26 13.07 3.30
CA GLY A 62 10.40 11.99 3.79
C GLY A 62 10.67 11.61 5.24
N VAL A 63 11.95 11.49 5.64
CA VAL A 63 12.31 11.22 7.03
C VAL A 63 11.84 12.35 7.95
N VAL A 64 12.14 13.61 7.61
CA VAL A 64 11.77 14.78 8.44
C VAL A 64 10.25 14.91 8.58
N GLU A 65 9.50 14.72 7.49
CA GLU A 65 8.04 14.74 7.51
C GLU A 65 7.43 13.63 8.38
N ASN A 66 8.14 12.52 8.60
CA ASN A 66 7.68 11.42 9.44
C ASN A 66 7.99 11.60 10.93
N ILE A 67 8.99 12.42 11.28
CA ILE A 67 9.39 12.61 12.69
C ILE A 67 8.22 13.16 13.52
N VAL A 68 7.55 14.22 13.04
CA VAL A 68 6.46 14.86 13.80
C VAL A 68 5.25 13.92 13.98
N PRO A 69 4.71 13.27 12.94
CA PRO A 69 3.66 12.26 13.10
C PRO A 69 4.06 11.11 14.03
N PHE A 70 5.30 10.62 13.91
CA PHE A 70 5.81 9.57 14.80
C PHE A 70 5.80 10.02 16.26
N LEU A 71 6.32 11.20 16.58
CA LEU A 71 6.36 11.72 17.95
C LEU A 71 4.96 11.93 18.53
N ILE A 72 4.02 12.47 17.74
CA ILE A 72 2.63 12.65 18.15
C ILE A 72 1.99 11.29 18.46
N LEU A 73 2.10 10.32 17.56
CA LEU A 73 1.59 8.97 17.76
C LEU A 73 2.23 8.31 18.98
N LEU A 74 3.55 8.44 19.13
CA LEU A 74 4.27 7.87 20.27
C LEU A 74 3.74 8.41 21.60
N VAL A 75 3.57 9.73 21.71
CA VAL A 75 3.01 10.35 22.93
C VAL A 75 1.62 9.81 23.22
N ILE A 76 0.73 9.79 22.22
CA ILE A 76 -0.65 9.29 22.37
C ILE A 76 -0.67 7.83 22.83
N LEU A 77 0.13 6.97 22.19
CA LEU A 77 0.17 5.53 22.45
C LEU A 77 0.88 5.18 23.78
N LEU A 78 1.68 6.10 24.32
CA LEU A 78 2.31 5.95 25.63
C LEU A 78 1.37 6.30 26.79
N ILE A 79 0.30 7.08 26.57
CA ILE A 79 -0.63 7.50 27.66
C ILE A 79 -1.15 6.31 28.49
N PRO A 80 -1.62 5.19 27.90
CA PRO A 80 -2.15 4.04 28.66
C PRO A 80 -1.08 3.21 29.38
N VAL A 81 0.20 3.52 29.15
CA VAL A 81 1.36 2.73 29.56
C VAL A 81 2.25 3.49 30.55
N VAL A 82 2.29 4.81 30.44
CA VAL A 82 3.04 5.67 31.35
C VAL A 82 2.23 5.85 32.63
N ASP A 83 2.79 5.34 33.72
CA ASP A 83 2.19 5.36 35.04
C ASP A 83 2.39 6.73 35.72
N VAL A 84 1.71 7.77 35.21
CA VAL A 84 1.82 9.17 35.69
C VAL A 84 1.34 9.33 37.14
N TYR A 85 0.42 8.46 37.60
CA TYR A 85 -0.29 8.60 38.88
C TYR A 85 0.15 7.58 39.95
N LYS A 86 1.30 6.92 39.75
CA LYS A 86 1.80 5.88 40.64
C LYS A 86 1.77 6.33 42.11
N ASN A 87 0.95 5.66 42.91
CA ASN A 87 0.73 5.91 44.35
C ASN A 87 0.18 7.30 44.73
N LYS A 88 -0.36 8.08 43.77
CA LYS A 88 -0.92 9.42 44.03
C LYS A 88 -2.45 9.45 44.14
N ILE A 89 -3.14 8.49 43.52
CA ILE A 89 -4.60 8.44 43.48
C ILE A 89 -5.07 7.09 43.99
N VAL A 90 -5.79 7.10 45.12
CA VAL A 90 -6.52 5.94 45.63
C VAL A 90 -8.00 6.28 45.56
N ILE A 91 -8.75 5.54 44.74
CA ILE A 91 -10.20 5.74 44.62
C ILE A 91 -10.85 4.84 45.68
N HIS A 92 -11.51 5.46 46.64
CA HIS A 92 -12.33 4.77 47.65
C HIS A 92 -13.76 4.66 47.12
N ILE A 93 -14.17 3.46 46.74
CA ILE A 93 -15.55 3.19 46.33
C ILE A 93 -16.28 2.60 47.53
N ASN A 94 -17.24 3.36 48.07
CA ASN A 94 -18.10 2.88 49.15
C ASN A 94 -19.46 2.46 48.57
N LEU A 95 -19.63 1.15 48.37
CA LEU A 95 -20.89 0.57 47.91
C LEU A 95 -21.73 0.17 49.13
N LYS A 96 -22.74 0.98 49.46
CA LYS A 96 -23.74 0.63 50.48
C LYS A 96 -24.79 -0.33 49.92
N LEU A 97 -24.42 -1.61 49.76
CA LEU A 97 -25.37 -2.69 49.54
C LEU A 97 -25.14 -3.79 50.58
N ARG A 98 -26.01 -3.80 51.60
CA ARG A 98 -26.22 -4.77 52.70
C ARG A 98 -25.02 -5.12 53.61
N LYS A 99 -23.77 -4.97 53.18
CA LYS A 99 -22.56 -4.94 54.00
C LYS A 99 -21.64 -3.87 53.42
N ALA A 100 -21.20 -2.91 54.23
CA ALA A 100 -20.20 -1.94 53.82
C ALA A 100 -18.92 -2.69 53.41
N ARG A 101 -18.65 -2.73 52.10
CA ARG A 101 -17.37 -3.17 51.56
C ARG A 101 -16.69 -1.95 50.99
N GLU A 102 -15.60 -1.54 51.62
CA GLU A 102 -14.72 -0.52 51.08
C GLU A 102 -13.79 -1.19 50.07
N PHE A 103 -13.89 -0.79 48.80
CA PHE A 103 -12.93 -1.18 47.78
C PHE A 103 -11.99 -0.01 47.54
N GLN A 104 -10.70 -0.25 47.77
CA GLN A 104 -9.63 0.66 47.37
C GLN A 104 -9.08 0.18 46.02
N ILE A 105 -9.29 0.97 44.97
CA ILE A 105 -8.72 0.69 43.65
C ILE A 105 -7.62 1.71 43.37
N ASN A 106 -6.41 1.20 43.12
CA ASN A 106 -5.30 2.00 42.64
C ASN A 106 -5.16 1.81 41.11
N PRO A 107 -5.46 2.83 40.29
CA PRO A 107 -5.40 2.75 38.82
C PRO A 107 -4.06 2.25 38.28
N SER A 108 -2.94 2.54 38.95
CA SER A 108 -1.60 2.08 38.54
C SER A 108 -1.45 0.56 38.52
N VAL A 109 -2.19 -0.17 39.37
CA VAL A 109 -2.17 -1.64 39.43
C VAL A 109 -2.92 -2.24 38.23
N ILE A 110 -3.98 -1.58 37.78
CA ILE A 110 -4.74 -1.98 36.60
C ILE A 110 -3.88 -1.78 35.34
N ILE A 111 -3.20 -0.63 35.24
CA ILE A 111 -2.26 -0.34 34.14
C ILE A 111 -1.16 -1.41 34.06
N ASP A 112 -0.46 -1.69 35.17
CA ASP A 112 0.63 -2.69 35.21
C ASP A 112 0.14 -4.12 34.80
N LYS A 113 -1.15 -4.44 35.03
CA LYS A 113 -1.76 -5.71 34.65
C LYS A 113 -2.03 -5.80 33.14
N TYR A 114 -2.62 -4.75 32.55
CA TYR A 114 -3.10 -4.77 31.16
C TYR A 114 -2.13 -4.20 30.13
N MET A 115 -1.08 -3.49 30.55
CA MET A 115 -0.08 -2.84 29.70
C MET A 115 0.49 -3.74 28.59
N LEU A 116 0.82 -4.98 28.94
CA LEU A 116 1.42 -5.92 27.98
C LEU A 116 0.40 -6.37 26.93
N ARG A 117 -0.85 -6.59 27.33
CA ARG A 117 -1.93 -6.95 26.40
C ARG A 117 -2.22 -5.79 25.45
N TYR A 118 -2.28 -4.58 25.98
CA TYR A 118 -2.41 -3.36 25.19
C TYR A 118 -1.29 -3.24 24.15
N ALA A 119 -0.03 -3.30 24.58
CA ALA A 119 1.11 -3.13 23.67
C ALA A 119 1.21 -4.25 22.62
N THR A 120 0.88 -5.48 23.00
CA THR A 120 0.86 -6.61 22.04
C THR A 120 -0.26 -6.44 21.03
N ALA A 121 -1.48 -6.10 21.46
CA ALA A 121 -2.61 -5.87 20.57
C ALA A 121 -2.34 -4.69 19.62
N LEU A 122 -1.79 -3.59 20.14
CA LEU A 122 -1.39 -2.43 19.37
C LEU A 122 -0.35 -2.81 18.29
N PHE A 123 0.67 -3.58 18.67
CA PHE A 123 1.69 -4.02 17.73
C PHE A 123 1.11 -4.89 16.61
N VAL A 124 0.29 -5.88 16.96
CA VAL A 124 -0.38 -6.76 15.97
C VAL A 124 -1.28 -5.94 15.04
N LEU A 125 -2.05 -4.98 15.57
CA LEU A 125 -2.90 -4.11 14.77
C LEU A 125 -2.08 -3.20 13.84
N SER A 126 -0.98 -2.62 14.34
CA SER A 126 -0.10 -1.78 13.51
C SER A 126 0.56 -2.57 12.38
N LEU A 127 0.99 -3.81 12.65
CA LEU A 127 1.58 -4.69 11.67
C LEU A 127 0.54 -5.14 10.64
N GLY A 128 -0.66 -5.52 11.08
CA GLY A 128 -1.77 -5.86 10.19
C GLY A 128 -2.14 -4.71 9.26
N PHE A 129 -2.18 -3.48 9.79
CA PHE A 129 -2.43 -2.28 9.00
C PHE A 129 -1.33 -2.02 7.95
N ALA A 130 -0.05 -2.21 8.32
CA ALA A 130 1.06 -2.09 7.38
C ALA A 130 1.00 -3.14 6.27
N LEU A 131 0.73 -4.41 6.63
CA LEU A 131 0.61 -5.51 5.67
C LEU A 131 -0.57 -5.31 4.70
N TYR A 132 -1.70 -4.81 5.20
CA TYR A 132 -2.85 -4.45 4.38
C TYR A 132 -2.52 -3.27 3.44
N SER A 133 -1.84 -2.25 3.95
CA SER A 133 -1.46 -1.05 3.19
C SER A 133 -0.54 -1.33 1.99
N VAL A 134 0.28 -2.39 2.05
CA VAL A 134 1.14 -2.83 0.93
C VAL A 134 0.50 -3.91 0.06
N ASP A 135 -0.76 -4.23 0.32
CA ASP A 135 -1.53 -5.22 -0.44
C ASP A 135 -0.87 -6.61 -0.57
N ILE A 136 -0.36 -7.11 0.56
CA ILE A 136 0.37 -8.38 0.59
C ILE A 136 -0.48 -9.58 0.12
N TYR A 137 -1.80 -9.50 0.29
CA TYR A 137 -2.71 -10.56 -0.12
C TYR A 137 -2.70 -10.76 -1.64
N HIS A 138 -2.88 -9.69 -2.42
CA HIS A 138 -2.83 -9.77 -3.88
C HIS A 138 -1.44 -10.18 -4.36
N TYR A 139 -0.38 -9.70 -3.71
CA TYR A 139 0.99 -10.11 -4.03
C TYR A 139 1.19 -11.63 -3.92
N VAL A 140 0.76 -12.23 -2.81
CA VAL A 140 0.92 -13.68 -2.57
C VAL A 140 0.04 -14.49 -3.52
N LEU A 141 -1.21 -14.07 -3.73
CA LEU A 141 -2.12 -14.73 -4.68
C LEU A 141 -1.54 -14.72 -6.10
N PHE A 142 -1.03 -13.58 -6.54
CA PHE A 142 -0.43 -13.45 -7.86
C PHE A 142 0.80 -14.34 -8.02
N LYS A 143 1.70 -14.35 -7.03
CA LYS A 143 2.87 -15.25 -7.04
C LYS A 143 2.52 -16.74 -7.00
N SER A 144 1.35 -17.08 -6.47
CA SER A 144 0.86 -18.45 -6.41
C SER A 144 0.03 -18.85 -7.62
N SER A 145 -0.38 -17.87 -8.42
CA SER A 145 -1.17 -18.07 -9.64
C SER A 145 -0.25 -18.44 -10.79
N SER A 146 -0.57 -19.53 -11.47
CA SER A 146 0.03 -19.91 -12.74
C SER A 146 -1.07 -19.93 -13.80
N SER A 147 -0.80 -19.33 -14.96
CA SER A 147 -1.68 -19.45 -16.13
C SER A 147 -1.07 -20.45 -17.11
N SER A 148 -1.87 -21.42 -17.54
CA SER A 148 -1.50 -22.30 -18.66
C SER A 148 -1.76 -21.65 -20.02
N PHE A 149 -2.34 -20.44 -20.06
CA PHE A 149 -2.74 -19.76 -21.30
C PHE A 149 -1.63 -19.74 -22.35
N ILE A 150 -0.42 -19.30 -21.99
CA ILE A 150 0.71 -19.29 -22.93
C ILE A 150 1.11 -20.73 -23.31
N ALA A 151 1.18 -21.66 -22.37
CA ALA A 151 1.55 -23.05 -22.66
C ALA A 151 0.56 -23.75 -23.61
N GLU A 152 -0.73 -23.42 -23.50
CA GLU A 152 -1.81 -24.01 -24.30
C GLU A 152 -2.03 -23.30 -25.65
N ASN A 153 -1.77 -21.99 -25.75
CA ASN A 153 -2.04 -21.18 -26.95
C ASN A 153 -0.78 -20.77 -27.72
N TYR A 154 0.42 -20.98 -27.17
CA TYR A 154 1.65 -20.67 -27.88
C TYR A 154 1.82 -21.58 -29.10
N VAL A 155 1.93 -20.94 -30.26
CA VAL A 155 2.20 -21.60 -31.52
C VAL A 155 3.64 -21.30 -31.91
N ASP A 156 4.45 -22.35 -31.97
CA ASP A 156 5.85 -22.26 -32.39
C ASP A 156 5.94 -21.79 -33.85
N PRO A 157 6.50 -20.59 -34.12
CA PRO A 157 6.58 -20.05 -35.48
C PRO A 157 7.39 -20.92 -36.43
N SER A 158 8.27 -21.79 -35.92
CA SER A 158 9.05 -22.73 -36.75
C SER A 158 8.22 -23.94 -37.22
N LYS A 159 7.06 -24.19 -36.60
CA LYS A 159 6.17 -25.32 -36.87
C LYS A 159 4.91 -24.94 -37.62
N VAL A 160 4.75 -23.66 -37.98
CA VAL A 160 3.61 -23.17 -38.75
C VAL A 160 4.06 -22.45 -40.01
N GLU A 161 3.23 -22.54 -41.03
CA GLU A 161 3.44 -21.82 -42.27
C GLU A 161 3.05 -20.36 -42.09
N LEU A 162 4.01 -19.44 -42.28
CA LEU A 162 3.76 -18.00 -42.25
C LEU A 162 3.36 -17.53 -43.64
N THR A 163 2.12 -17.06 -43.79
CA THR A 163 1.62 -16.48 -45.04
C THR A 163 1.78 -14.97 -45.04
N PHE A 164 2.42 -14.44 -46.09
CA PHE A 164 2.62 -13.01 -46.26
C PHE A 164 1.61 -12.45 -47.26
N PRO A 165 1.14 -11.21 -47.08
CA PRO A 165 0.29 -10.56 -48.08
C PRO A 165 1.05 -10.37 -49.40
N GLU A 166 0.34 -10.44 -50.52
CA GLU A 166 0.93 -10.26 -51.88
C GLU A 166 1.67 -8.92 -52.01
N ASN A 167 1.09 -7.86 -51.43
CA ASN A 167 1.70 -6.54 -51.38
C ASN A 167 2.37 -6.33 -50.03
N LYS A 168 3.68 -6.05 -50.06
CA LYS A 168 4.46 -5.73 -48.87
C LYS A 168 3.85 -4.52 -48.15
N ARG A 169 3.59 -4.68 -46.86
CA ARG A 169 3.14 -3.62 -45.96
C ARG A 169 4.26 -3.24 -45.00
N ASN A 170 4.37 -1.96 -44.67
CA ASN A 170 5.23 -1.50 -43.60
C ASN A 170 4.40 -1.38 -42.32
N LEU A 171 4.96 -1.81 -41.19
CA LEU A 171 4.38 -1.56 -39.88
C LEU A 171 5.04 -0.32 -39.28
N VAL A 172 4.23 0.70 -38.98
CA VAL A 172 4.66 1.86 -38.19
C VAL A 172 4.03 1.69 -36.82
N TYR A 173 4.88 1.59 -35.80
CA TYR A 173 4.44 1.43 -34.42
C TYR A 173 4.79 2.67 -33.60
N ILE A 174 3.78 3.31 -33.03
CA ILE A 174 3.89 4.57 -32.31
C ILE A 174 3.53 4.33 -30.85
N TYR A 175 4.50 4.53 -29.96
CA TYR A 175 4.27 4.55 -28.52
C TYR A 175 3.91 5.97 -28.08
N LEU A 176 2.76 6.10 -27.41
CA LEU A 176 2.33 7.34 -26.79
C LEU A 176 2.59 7.24 -25.29
N GLU A 177 3.67 7.88 -24.83
CA GLU A 177 4.07 7.86 -23.42
C GLU A 177 3.05 8.59 -22.54
N SER A 178 2.66 7.95 -21.44
CA SER A 178 1.78 8.55 -20.42
C SER A 178 0.45 9.12 -20.94
N VAL A 179 -0.09 8.53 -22.02
CA VAL A 179 -1.43 8.86 -22.54
C VAL A 179 -2.48 7.97 -21.88
N GLU A 180 -3.51 8.61 -21.33
CA GLU A 180 -4.67 7.97 -20.72
C GLU A 180 -5.97 8.50 -21.33
N ASN A 181 -7.08 7.78 -21.16
CA ASN A 181 -8.38 8.13 -21.77
C ASN A 181 -8.99 9.45 -21.22
N THR A 182 -8.48 10.00 -20.11
CA THR A 182 -9.04 11.18 -19.45
C THR A 182 -9.01 12.43 -20.34
N ILE A 183 -8.07 12.51 -21.28
CA ILE A 183 -7.88 13.64 -22.19
C ILE A 183 -8.85 13.63 -23.39
N ALA A 184 -9.60 12.53 -23.59
CA ALA A 184 -10.71 12.47 -24.53
C ALA A 184 -11.96 13.17 -23.96
N SER A 185 -12.93 13.46 -24.82
CA SER A 185 -14.17 14.13 -24.43
C SER A 185 -15.07 13.22 -23.59
N ARG A 186 -15.78 13.81 -22.60
CA ARG A 186 -16.76 13.07 -21.78
C ARG A 186 -17.89 12.46 -22.59
N ALA A 187 -18.19 13.03 -23.77
CA ALA A 187 -19.24 12.53 -24.66
C ALA A 187 -18.96 11.10 -25.15
N VAL A 188 -17.69 10.69 -25.18
CA VAL A 188 -17.26 9.39 -25.72
C VAL A 188 -16.48 8.53 -24.71
N GLY A 189 -16.55 8.86 -23.42
CA GLY A 189 -15.96 8.05 -22.34
C GLY A 189 -14.72 8.65 -21.67
N GLY A 190 -14.24 9.81 -22.12
CA GLY A 190 -13.13 10.53 -21.49
C GLY A 190 -13.55 11.37 -20.27
N SER A 191 -12.68 12.29 -19.83
CA SER A 191 -12.91 13.13 -18.64
C SER A 191 -12.84 14.64 -18.92
N ALA A 192 -12.45 15.04 -20.13
CA ALA A 192 -12.39 16.44 -20.52
C ALA A 192 -13.75 16.96 -21.04
N ASP A 193 -14.05 18.25 -20.84
CA ASP A 193 -15.27 18.87 -21.37
C ASP A 193 -15.30 18.81 -22.91
N GLU A 194 -14.14 19.07 -23.53
CA GLU A 194 -13.87 18.90 -24.96
C GLU A 194 -12.61 18.06 -25.14
N SER A 195 -12.49 17.36 -26.27
CA SER A 195 -11.32 16.51 -26.54
C SER A 195 -10.05 17.34 -26.67
N MET A 196 -9.02 16.98 -25.91
CA MET A 196 -7.67 17.56 -26.06
C MET A 196 -6.87 16.89 -27.19
N ILE A 197 -7.39 15.79 -27.74
CA ILE A 197 -6.78 14.99 -28.80
C ILE A 197 -7.79 14.68 -29.91
N PRO A 198 -8.44 15.72 -30.50
CA PRO A 198 -9.62 15.53 -31.35
C PRO A 198 -9.36 14.63 -32.56
N GLU A 199 -8.15 14.68 -33.14
CA GLU A 199 -7.76 13.81 -34.25
C GLU A 199 -7.68 12.34 -33.82
N LEU A 200 -7.01 12.03 -32.69
CA LEU A 200 -6.91 10.66 -32.17
C LEU A 200 -8.28 10.14 -31.71
N GLU A 201 -9.11 10.98 -31.09
CA GLU A 201 -10.48 10.65 -30.73
C GLU A 201 -11.30 10.29 -31.98
N SER A 202 -11.21 11.10 -33.04
CA SER A 202 -11.88 10.81 -34.31
C SER A 202 -11.39 9.51 -34.96
N MET A 203 -10.09 9.24 -34.91
CA MET A 203 -9.50 8.01 -35.44
C MET A 203 -9.97 6.78 -34.66
N ALA A 204 -10.11 6.89 -33.34
CA ALA A 204 -10.56 5.79 -32.50
C ALA A 204 -12.06 5.47 -32.65
N LEU A 205 -12.86 6.45 -33.09
CA LEU A 205 -14.31 6.31 -33.33
C LEU A 205 -14.65 5.93 -34.78
N ASP A 206 -13.71 6.08 -35.71
CA ASP A 206 -13.90 5.68 -37.10
C ASP A 206 -14.04 4.14 -37.20
N GLN A 207 -15.15 3.69 -37.79
CA GLN A 207 -15.45 2.27 -37.98
C GLN A 207 -14.48 1.56 -38.95
N ALA A 208 -13.71 2.32 -39.74
CA ALA A 208 -12.64 1.78 -40.57
C ALA A 208 -11.41 1.36 -39.74
N ASN A 209 -11.29 1.82 -38.50
CA ASN A 209 -10.19 1.51 -37.60
C ASN A 209 -10.61 0.51 -36.51
N VAL A 210 -9.61 -0.15 -35.92
CA VAL A 210 -9.81 -1.04 -34.77
C VAL A 210 -9.36 -0.33 -33.52
N SER A 211 -10.28 -0.11 -32.59
CA SER A 211 -10.03 0.44 -31.26
C SER A 211 -10.37 -0.60 -30.20
N PHE A 212 -9.47 -0.82 -29.25
CA PHE A 212 -9.67 -1.74 -28.14
C PHE A 212 -10.11 -0.96 -26.91
N SER A 213 -11.24 -1.34 -26.31
CA SER A 213 -11.78 -0.71 -25.11
C SER A 213 -12.22 -1.75 -24.10
N ASN A 214 -12.06 -1.41 -22.81
CA ASN A 214 -12.60 -2.16 -21.68
C ASN A 214 -14.04 -1.74 -21.32
N THR A 215 -14.67 -0.89 -22.13
CA THR A 215 -16.04 -0.37 -21.94
C THR A 215 -16.77 -0.32 -23.28
N ASP A 216 -18.06 0.02 -23.27
CA ASP A 216 -18.86 0.25 -24.49
C ASP A 216 -18.53 1.59 -25.20
N ALA A 217 -17.73 2.46 -24.57
CA ALA A 217 -17.26 3.73 -25.11
C ALA A 217 -15.73 3.72 -25.31
N LEU A 218 -15.09 4.87 -25.56
CA LEU A 218 -13.63 4.93 -25.50
C LEU A 218 -13.17 4.64 -24.08
N GLY A 219 -12.19 3.75 -23.99
CA GLY A 219 -11.60 3.28 -22.75
C GLY A 219 -10.12 3.01 -22.95
N GLY A 220 -9.58 2.03 -22.25
CA GLY A 220 -8.18 1.68 -22.38
C GLY A 220 -7.88 0.25 -21.99
N MET A 221 -6.63 -0.14 -22.23
CA MET A 221 -6.13 -1.42 -21.76
C MET A 221 -6.13 -1.43 -20.23
N LEU A 222 -6.69 -2.50 -19.64
CA LEU A 222 -6.46 -2.78 -18.22
C LEU A 222 -5.02 -3.28 -18.08
N PRO A 223 -4.14 -2.56 -17.34
CA PRO A 223 -2.75 -2.95 -17.24
C PRO A 223 -2.64 -4.31 -16.55
N VAL A 224 -1.81 -5.18 -17.12
CA VAL A 224 -1.43 -6.42 -16.46
C VAL A 224 -0.47 -6.07 -15.31
N HIS A 225 -0.45 -6.89 -14.27
CA HIS A 225 0.43 -6.66 -13.12
C HIS A 225 1.89 -6.46 -13.57
N GLY A 226 2.54 -5.40 -13.07
CA GLY A 226 3.94 -5.08 -13.41
C GLY A 226 4.14 -4.36 -14.75
N THR A 227 3.06 -4.02 -15.46
CA THR A 227 3.12 -3.27 -16.73
C THR A 227 2.62 -1.83 -16.58
N THR A 228 2.51 -1.32 -15.34
CA THR A 228 2.03 0.05 -15.05
C THR A 228 3.11 1.12 -15.19
N TRP A 229 4.38 0.74 -15.30
CA TRP A 229 5.49 1.64 -15.58
C TRP A 229 5.99 1.48 -17.02
N THR A 230 6.56 2.54 -17.59
CA THR A 230 6.94 2.65 -19.01
C THR A 230 7.67 1.42 -19.56
N VAL A 231 8.77 1.00 -18.92
CA VAL A 231 9.57 -0.14 -19.40
C VAL A 231 8.76 -1.45 -19.34
N GLY A 232 7.94 -1.65 -18.31
CA GLY A 232 7.10 -2.84 -18.17
C GLY A 232 6.01 -2.88 -19.24
N ALA A 233 5.38 -1.74 -19.51
CA ALA A 233 4.39 -1.61 -20.58
C ALA A 233 5.00 -1.87 -21.97
N MET A 234 6.17 -1.30 -22.26
CA MET A 234 6.85 -1.47 -23.56
C MET A 234 7.25 -2.93 -23.80
N VAL A 235 7.79 -3.60 -22.78
CA VAL A 235 8.13 -5.02 -22.87
C VAL A 235 6.87 -5.83 -23.13
N ALA A 236 5.81 -5.68 -22.32
CA ALA A 236 4.57 -6.42 -22.50
C ALA A 236 3.96 -6.23 -23.89
N GLN A 237 3.92 -5.01 -24.41
CA GLN A 237 3.37 -4.73 -25.74
C GLN A 237 4.16 -5.40 -26.89
N SER A 238 5.45 -5.71 -26.69
CA SER A 238 6.31 -6.31 -27.71
C SER A 238 6.58 -7.79 -27.50
N SER A 239 6.41 -8.32 -26.28
CA SER A 239 6.71 -9.72 -25.94
C SER A 239 5.49 -10.63 -25.87
N GLY A 240 4.27 -10.08 -25.81
CA GLY A 240 3.05 -10.85 -25.54
C GLY A 240 2.87 -11.10 -24.05
#